data_AF-C1MY63-F1
#
_entry.id   AF-C1MY63-F1
#
_cell.length_a   1.000
_cell.length_b   1.000
_cell.length_c   1.000
_cell.angle_alpha   90.00
_cell.angle_beta   90.00
_cell.angle_gamma   90.00
#
_symmetry.space_group_name_H-M   'P 1'
#
loop_
_entity.id
_entity.type
_entity.pdbx_description
1 polymer ?
#
loop_
_entity_poly.entity_id
_entity_poly.type
_entity_poly.pdbx_seq_one_letter_code
_entity_poly.pdbx_strand_id
1 'polypeptide(L)'
;MGKKGFNRRRGGGGGGGGRAAAQTEAEQYAELLELLRRHNESSEAERRRAKNRSRSVLALALALAQVILGMFLLAAEQLFPKKETYERRRGRTMPETTTEEARGRGADGGDASSSGAGAGGPDPNAETDEPSIKVASDPFEVLELDATTATKADVTRAYRKLVARWHPDKNGQSAESVAMTQAINAARAQCVKKLEGGVERDDGDENAAGTAERGDDDDATDSDDDVGGADHEEKARRRAERAYRKELERAEREYARRRKEERRRVREEARKPGGRYRRQKAAHEHARRESAKREAEEGGGAGAEGEGDAANANANANATRVNRKKNKKNKKDKSGRYRADSDDDGDEAGGDGEGGALPPGAPKPHHLRMERCAHDVACAIRAGANLTLYELLQFAFPPLLEVDEDGNTPMHYAARFDPALVDVILTVVGDEWTRAVLIENNHGEKPVDALSPETEDVTAETAAAADRGKDKDDGTSPAAREARERFREEAAANAELSRRGAARLRQLTAHAMDKEEARKRAERRTFDAFGFGRLSVVIGGACVVARVVLWTNVWFRWWFAIGGGLGVLVWGLAHFGVKDMKDAAEEGGEDAGAAAAAGGGGGAHPHEE
;
A
#
# COMPACT_ATOMS: atom_id res chain seq x y z
N MET A 1 -66.77 -45.94 -11.34
CA MET A 1 -66.30 -45.70 -12.72
C MET A 1 -66.35 -44.21 -13.00
N GLY A 2 -65.23 -43.60 -13.42
CA GLY A 2 -65.16 -42.16 -13.72
C GLY A 2 -63.73 -41.65 -13.76
N LYS A 3 -62.97 -42.01 -14.80
CA LYS A 3 -61.61 -41.51 -15.04
C LYS A 3 -61.69 -40.04 -15.48
N LYS A 4 -61.22 -39.11 -14.64
CA LYS A 4 -60.98 -37.71 -15.04
C LYS A 4 -59.60 -37.61 -15.70
N GLY A 5 -59.60 -37.29 -16.99
CA GLY A 5 -58.40 -37.05 -17.79
C GLY A 5 -57.70 -35.74 -17.40
N PHE A 6 -56.39 -35.82 -17.21
CA PHE A 6 -55.51 -34.72 -16.89
C PHE A 6 -55.03 -34.09 -18.21
N ASN A 7 -55.58 -32.94 -18.59
CA ASN A 7 -55.16 -32.19 -19.77
C ASN A 7 -53.85 -31.45 -19.48
N ARG A 8 -52.74 -31.87 -20.10
CA ARG A 8 -51.49 -31.10 -20.17
C ARG A 8 -51.73 -29.84 -21.02
N ARG A 9 -51.96 -28.70 -20.37
CA ARG A 9 -51.86 -27.39 -21.01
C ARG A 9 -50.41 -27.15 -21.43
N ARG A 10 -50.23 -27.06 -22.75
CA ARG A 10 -49.07 -26.54 -23.47
C ARG A 10 -48.68 -25.17 -22.88
N GLY A 11 -47.53 -25.09 -22.21
CA GLY A 11 -46.95 -23.83 -21.76
C GLY A 11 -46.51 -23.02 -22.96
N GLY A 12 -47.19 -21.90 -23.21
CA GLY A 12 -46.76 -20.89 -24.17
C GLY A 12 -45.51 -20.19 -23.66
N GLY A 13 -44.52 -20.06 -24.54
CA GLY A 13 -43.26 -19.38 -24.26
C GLY A 13 -43.46 -17.91 -23.91
N GLY A 14 -43.10 -17.55 -22.67
CA GLY A 14 -42.96 -16.17 -22.23
C GLY A 14 -41.61 -15.60 -22.65
N GLY A 15 -41.49 -15.15 -23.91
CA GLY A 15 -40.35 -14.42 -24.45
C GLY A 15 -40.32 -12.93 -24.11
N GLY A 16 -40.78 -12.53 -22.91
CA GLY A 16 -40.96 -11.13 -22.51
C GLY A 16 -40.01 -10.61 -21.43
N GLY A 17 -39.13 -11.45 -20.85
CA GLY A 17 -38.35 -11.10 -19.65
C GLY A 17 -37.10 -10.24 -19.86
N GLY A 18 -36.60 -10.11 -21.10
CA GLY A 18 -35.29 -9.46 -21.35
C GLY A 18 -35.28 -7.93 -21.15
N ARG A 19 -36.41 -7.25 -21.39
CA ARG A 19 -36.48 -5.78 -21.23
C ARG A 19 -36.58 -5.34 -19.77
N ALA A 20 -37.19 -6.15 -18.91
CA ALA A 20 -37.31 -5.83 -17.49
C ALA A 20 -35.94 -5.95 -16.78
N ALA A 21 -35.14 -6.96 -17.12
CA ALA A 21 -33.80 -7.14 -16.55
C ALA A 21 -32.82 -6.01 -16.94
N ALA A 22 -32.87 -5.55 -18.20
CA ALA A 22 -32.03 -4.45 -18.66
C ALA A 22 -32.39 -3.10 -18.00
N GLN A 23 -33.66 -2.87 -17.68
CA GLN A 23 -34.08 -1.66 -16.94
C GLN A 23 -33.59 -1.69 -15.48
N THR A 24 -33.68 -2.85 -14.82
CA THR A 24 -33.20 -2.98 -13.44
C THR A 24 -31.68 -2.80 -13.31
N GLU A 25 -30.90 -3.24 -14.29
CA GLU A 25 -29.44 -3.03 -14.30
C GLU A 25 -29.10 -1.54 -14.51
N ALA A 26 -29.82 -0.84 -15.40
CA ALA A 26 -29.61 0.59 -15.63
C ALA A 26 -29.93 1.44 -14.38
N GLU A 27 -30.98 1.09 -13.64
CA GLU A 27 -31.33 1.76 -12.37
C GLU A 27 -30.27 1.53 -11.29
N GLN A 28 -29.74 0.31 -11.17
CA GLN A 28 -28.66 -0.01 -10.23
C GLN A 28 -27.37 0.76 -10.55
N TYR A 29 -27.01 0.90 -11.84
CA TYR A 29 -25.88 1.71 -12.25
C TYR A 29 -26.06 3.21 -11.96
N ALA A 30 -27.29 3.73 -12.13
CA ALA A 30 -27.60 5.12 -11.80
C ALA A 30 -27.46 5.40 -10.30
N GLU A 31 -27.93 4.50 -9.44
CA GLU A 31 -27.80 4.60 -7.98
C GLU A 31 -26.33 4.55 -7.54
N LEU A 32 -25.52 3.68 -8.15
CA LEU A 32 -24.09 3.58 -7.88
C LEU A 32 -23.34 4.88 -8.24
N LEU A 33 -23.67 5.48 -9.39
CA LEU A 33 -23.09 6.76 -9.81
C LEU A 33 -23.48 7.91 -8.88
N GLU A 34 -24.71 7.92 -8.36
CA GLU A 34 -25.13 8.93 -7.39
C GLU A 34 -24.40 8.77 -6.04
N LEU A 35 -24.20 7.54 -5.57
CA LEU A 35 -23.40 7.26 -4.38
C LEU A 35 -21.94 7.72 -4.53
N LEU A 36 -21.31 7.43 -5.67
CA LEU A 36 -19.94 7.89 -5.97
C LEU A 36 -19.86 9.42 -6.00
N ARG A 37 -20.87 10.09 -6.56
CA ARG A 37 -20.94 11.55 -6.56
C ARG A 37 -21.04 12.12 -5.14
N ARG A 38 -21.91 11.56 -4.28
CA ARG A 38 -22.03 11.97 -2.87
C ARG A 38 -20.73 11.76 -2.09
N HIS A 39 -20.03 10.65 -2.35
CA HIS A 39 -18.74 10.38 -1.73
C HIS A 39 -17.69 11.43 -2.14
N ASN A 40 -17.60 11.75 -3.44
CA ASN A 40 -16.70 12.80 -3.93
C ASN A 40 -17.00 14.17 -3.31
N GLU A 41 -18.26 14.58 -3.26
CA GLU A 41 -18.68 15.85 -2.63
C GLU A 41 -18.30 15.88 -1.13
N SER A 42 -18.45 14.77 -0.41
CA SER A 42 -18.04 14.66 1.00
C SER A 42 -16.52 14.80 1.20
N SER A 43 -15.73 14.16 0.33
CA SER A 43 -14.26 14.21 0.39
C SER A 43 -13.71 15.61 0.12
N GLU A 44 -14.33 16.36 -0.80
CA GLU A 44 -13.98 17.74 -1.08
C GLU A 44 -14.30 18.66 0.12
N ALA A 45 -15.44 18.43 0.78
CA ALA A 45 -15.80 19.17 1.98
C ALA A 45 -14.78 18.96 3.11
N GLU A 46 -14.28 17.74 3.30
CA GLU A 46 -13.22 17.45 4.26
C GLU A 46 -11.90 18.14 3.91
N ARG A 47 -11.49 18.14 2.64
CA ARG A 47 -10.31 18.87 2.17
C ARG A 47 -10.43 20.38 2.43
N ARG A 48 -11.62 20.96 2.25
CA ARG A 48 -11.88 22.38 2.58
C ARG A 48 -11.76 22.63 4.09
N ARG A 49 -12.29 21.73 4.93
CA ARG A 49 -12.15 21.80 6.40
C ARG A 49 -10.69 21.69 6.84
N ALA A 50 -9.91 20.80 6.24
CA ALA A 50 -8.48 20.64 6.55
C ALA A 50 -7.68 21.91 6.19
N LYS A 51 -7.93 22.52 5.02
CA LYS A 51 -7.32 23.80 4.63
C LYS A 51 -7.67 24.96 5.56
N ASN A 52 -8.88 24.97 6.12
CA ASN A 52 -9.27 26.00 7.08
C ASN A 52 -8.57 25.80 8.45
N ARG A 53 -8.36 24.56 8.90
CA ARG A 53 -7.59 24.28 10.13
C ARG A 53 -6.13 24.68 9.99
N SER A 54 -5.49 24.44 8.84
CA SER A 54 -4.08 24.85 8.67
C SER A 54 -3.92 26.37 8.67
N ARG A 55 -4.87 27.12 8.08
CA ARG A 55 -4.90 28.58 8.15
C ARG A 55 -5.09 29.12 9.57
N SER A 56 -5.94 28.50 10.39
CA SER A 56 -6.13 28.93 11.78
C SER A 56 -4.89 28.69 12.64
N VAL A 57 -4.18 27.57 12.44
CA VAL A 57 -2.92 27.29 13.16
C VAL A 57 -1.84 28.29 12.76
N LEU A 58 -1.72 28.62 11.48
CA LEU A 58 -0.74 29.59 11.00
C LEU A 58 -1.03 31.01 11.51
N ALA A 59 -2.32 31.40 11.58
CA ALA A 59 -2.73 32.66 12.19
C ALA A 59 -2.40 32.73 13.69
N LEU A 60 -2.62 31.64 14.44
CA LEU A 60 -2.26 31.55 15.86
C LEU A 60 -0.74 31.68 16.06
N ALA A 61 0.06 31.01 15.22
CA ALA A 61 1.52 31.08 15.29
C ALA A 61 2.05 32.50 15.03
N LEU A 62 1.49 33.21 14.06
CA LEU A 62 1.84 34.61 13.78
C LEU A 62 1.45 35.54 14.94
N ALA A 63 0.29 35.33 15.56
CA ALA A 63 -0.13 36.10 16.72
C ALA A 63 0.83 35.89 17.91
N LEU A 64 1.24 34.65 18.18
CA LEU A 64 2.24 34.34 19.21
C LEU A 64 3.59 34.99 18.91
N ALA A 65 4.06 34.94 17.66
CA ALA A 65 5.31 35.58 17.26
C ALA A 65 5.27 37.10 17.47
N GLN A 66 4.14 37.76 17.19
CA GLN A 66 3.97 39.19 17.47
C GLN A 66 4.01 39.51 18.97
N VAL A 67 3.38 38.68 19.82
CA VAL A 67 3.44 38.85 21.28
C VAL A 67 4.87 38.71 21.78
N ILE A 68 5.60 37.70 21.33
CA ILE A 68 7.01 37.49 21.70
C ILE A 68 7.87 38.68 21.27
N LEU A 69 7.70 39.16 20.02
CA LEU A 69 8.41 40.32 19.53
C LEU A 69 8.08 41.59 20.34
N GLY A 70 6.81 41.79 20.69
CA GLY A 70 6.37 42.89 21.55
C GLY A 70 7.01 42.84 22.95
N MET A 71 7.07 41.66 23.58
CA MET A 71 7.77 41.48 24.85
C MET A 71 9.27 41.76 24.72
N PHE A 72 9.89 41.35 23.62
CA PHE A 72 11.31 41.59 23.37
C PHE A 72 11.61 43.08 23.20
N LEU A 73 10.75 43.83 22.51
CA LEU A 73 10.87 45.29 22.37
C LEU A 73 10.67 46.01 23.72
N LEU A 74 9.69 45.58 24.52
CA LEU A 74 9.48 46.10 25.87
C LEU A 74 10.68 45.85 26.78
N ALA A 75 11.26 44.64 26.75
CA ALA A 75 12.46 44.31 27.50
C ALA A 75 13.68 45.11 27.01
N ALA A 76 13.80 45.33 25.70
CA ALA A 76 14.86 46.16 25.14
C ALA A 76 14.75 47.63 25.59
N GLU A 77 13.54 48.19 25.70
CA GLU A 77 13.35 49.54 26.25
C GLU A 77 13.76 49.64 27.73
N GLN A 78 13.60 48.57 28.51
CA GLN A 78 14.07 48.54 29.90
C GLN A 78 15.60 48.37 30.00
N LEU A 79 16.21 47.57 29.13
CA LEU A 79 17.66 47.35 29.13
C LEU A 79 18.45 48.53 28.56
N PHE A 80 17.87 49.30 27.65
CA PHE A 80 18.50 50.44 27.00
C PHE A 80 17.77 51.73 27.39
N PRO A 81 18.07 52.31 28.57
CA PRO A 81 17.45 53.57 28.98
C PRO A 81 17.71 54.64 27.92
N LYS A 82 16.67 55.41 27.61
CA LYS A 82 16.70 56.48 26.59
C LYS A 82 17.90 57.40 26.82
N LYS A 83 18.51 57.88 25.74
CA LYS A 83 19.72 58.72 25.73
C LYS A 83 19.67 59.87 26.76
N GLU A 84 18.50 60.47 26.95
CA GLU A 84 18.25 61.54 27.94
C GLU A 84 18.50 61.12 29.40
N THR A 85 18.17 59.88 29.78
CA THR A 85 18.47 59.33 31.11
C THR A 85 19.96 59.07 31.30
N TYR A 86 20.68 58.74 30.23
CA TYR A 86 22.13 58.56 30.27
C TYR A 86 22.86 59.91 30.39
N GLU A 87 22.38 60.94 29.69
CA GLU A 87 22.93 62.30 29.75
C GLU A 87 22.63 62.98 31.09
N ARG A 88 21.45 62.76 31.70
CA ARG A 88 21.15 63.25 33.07
C ARG A 88 22.08 62.67 34.14
N ARG A 89 22.61 61.46 33.97
CA ARG A 89 23.59 60.86 34.91
C ARG A 89 25.00 61.37 34.69
N ARG A 90 25.34 61.82 33.47
CA ARG A 90 26.69 62.30 33.12
C ARG A 90 26.92 63.78 33.45
N GLY A 91 25.85 64.56 33.63
CA GLY A 91 25.92 66.00 33.91
C GLY A 91 25.89 66.42 35.38
N ARG A 92 25.89 65.49 36.36
CA ARG A 92 25.83 65.85 37.78
C ARG A 92 27.23 65.92 38.38
N THR A 93 27.82 67.11 38.39
CA THR A 93 29.01 67.43 39.18
C THR A 93 28.70 67.20 40.67
N MET A 94 29.54 66.40 41.31
CA MET A 94 29.48 66.09 42.74
C MET A 94 29.61 67.37 43.58
N PRO A 95 28.75 67.60 44.59
CA PRO A 95 29.10 68.46 45.71
C PRO A 95 29.99 67.70 46.71
N GLU A 96 30.99 68.42 47.20
CA GLU A 96 31.94 68.06 48.25
C GLU A 96 31.27 67.76 49.60
N THR A 97 31.88 66.79 50.31
CA THR A 97 31.95 66.64 51.78
C THR A 97 30.62 66.40 52.54
N THR A 98 30.48 65.41 53.41
CA THR A 98 31.13 65.33 54.72
C THR A 98 30.87 63.95 55.36
N THR A 99 31.76 63.61 56.27
CA THR A 99 31.75 62.52 57.26
C THR A 99 30.51 62.50 58.16
N GLU A 100 29.95 61.31 58.45
CA GLU A 100 29.77 60.75 59.81
C GLU A 100 28.92 59.46 59.80
N GLU A 101 29.38 58.52 60.63
CA GLU A 101 28.67 57.49 61.42
C GLU A 101 27.38 56.82 60.89
N ALA A 102 27.39 55.48 60.85
CA ALA A 102 26.73 54.65 61.87
C ALA A 102 26.39 53.22 61.38
N ARG A 103 26.95 52.24 62.08
CA ARG A 103 26.34 50.98 62.54
C ARG A 103 25.36 50.21 61.62
N GLY A 104 25.75 48.97 61.33
CA GLY A 104 25.06 47.83 61.97
C GLY A 104 24.61 46.67 61.07
N ARG A 105 24.94 45.46 61.54
CA ARG A 105 24.37 44.13 61.25
C ARG A 105 24.54 43.62 59.81
N GLY A 106 25.10 42.44 59.54
CA GLY A 106 25.35 41.26 60.37
C GLY A 106 25.04 40.03 59.50
N ALA A 107 25.90 39.00 59.59
CA ALA A 107 25.60 37.54 59.56
C ALA A 107 24.79 36.98 58.35
N ASP A 108 25.08 35.87 57.66
CA ASP A 108 25.97 34.71 57.79
C ASP A 108 26.15 34.12 56.36
N GLY A 109 27.30 33.53 55.98
CA GLY A 109 27.58 32.08 56.05
C GLY A 109 26.99 31.31 54.84
N GLY A 110 27.67 30.48 54.06
CA GLY A 110 29.03 29.92 53.99
C GLY A 110 29.28 29.50 52.52
N ASP A 111 30.53 29.37 52.06
CA ASP A 111 31.38 28.16 52.15
C ASP A 111 30.68 26.90 51.62
N ALA A 112 31.25 26.06 50.76
CA ALA A 112 32.54 26.02 50.12
C ALA A 112 32.49 24.96 48.99
N SER A 113 33.42 25.09 48.06
CA SER A 113 34.20 24.01 47.45
C SER A 113 33.49 22.79 46.82
N SER A 114 33.66 22.63 45.51
CA SER A 114 34.11 21.35 44.94
C SER A 114 34.50 21.53 43.48
N SER A 115 35.80 21.66 43.27
CA SER A 115 36.53 21.35 42.05
C SER A 115 36.07 20.06 41.37
N GLY A 116 35.90 20.11 40.05
CA GLY A 116 35.65 18.93 39.23
C GLY A 116 35.95 19.19 37.76
N ALA A 117 37.24 19.17 37.42
CA ALA A 117 37.72 19.12 36.06
C ALA A 117 37.24 17.82 35.38
N GLY A 118 36.77 17.92 34.15
CA GLY A 118 36.30 16.76 33.38
C GLY A 118 36.01 17.13 31.93
N ALA A 119 37.08 17.46 31.20
CA ALA A 119 37.05 17.52 29.75
C ALA A 119 36.92 16.09 29.20
N GLY A 120 35.83 15.83 28.47
CA GLY A 120 35.60 14.59 27.74
C GLY A 120 34.63 14.88 26.60
N GLY A 121 35.18 15.26 25.45
CA GLY A 121 34.40 15.40 24.22
C GLY A 121 33.92 14.03 23.75
N PRO A 122 32.68 13.91 23.24
CA PRO A 122 32.21 12.67 22.65
C PRO A 122 32.95 12.39 21.34
N ASP A 123 33.61 11.24 21.30
CA ASP A 123 34.26 10.64 20.15
C ASP A 123 33.18 10.28 19.09
N PRO A 124 33.23 10.83 17.85
CA PRO A 124 32.22 10.56 16.82
C PRO A 124 32.31 9.17 16.16
N ASN A 125 33.14 8.26 16.68
CA ASN A 125 33.34 6.90 16.16
C ASN A 125 33.08 5.77 17.18
N ALA A 126 32.35 6.05 18.26
CA ALA A 126 31.83 4.97 19.11
C ALA A 126 30.77 4.18 18.32
N GLU A 127 31.18 3.06 17.74
CA GLU A 127 30.29 2.01 17.27
C GLU A 127 29.23 1.78 18.35
N THR A 128 27.99 2.13 18.02
CA THR A 128 26.85 1.90 18.87
C THR A 128 26.65 0.41 18.85
N ASP A 129 27.10 -0.27 19.91
CA ASP A 129 26.63 -1.60 20.27
C ASP A 129 25.11 -1.50 20.43
N GLU A 130 24.39 -1.69 19.31
CA GLU A 130 22.95 -1.89 19.35
C GLU A 130 22.71 -3.01 20.35
N PRO A 131 21.88 -2.81 21.39
CA PRO A 131 21.55 -3.88 22.31
C PRO A 131 20.85 -4.96 21.48
N SER A 132 21.60 -5.98 21.07
CA SER A 132 21.03 -7.16 20.46
C SER A 132 20.09 -7.76 21.49
N ILE A 133 18.80 -7.50 21.32
CA ILE A 133 17.75 -8.07 22.14
C ILE A 133 17.89 -9.57 21.92
N LYS A 134 18.49 -10.27 22.88
CA LYS A 134 18.57 -11.74 22.87
C LYS A 134 17.13 -12.22 22.83
N VAL A 135 16.67 -12.61 21.65
CA VAL A 135 15.34 -13.14 21.43
C VAL A 135 15.27 -14.40 22.27
N ALA A 136 14.58 -14.33 23.42
CA ALA A 136 14.37 -15.46 24.30
C ALA A 136 13.85 -16.62 23.46
N SER A 137 14.52 -17.77 23.54
CA SER A 137 14.25 -18.89 22.64
C SER A 137 12.90 -19.55 22.89
N ASP A 138 12.26 -19.30 24.04
CA ASP A 138 10.93 -19.83 24.34
C ASP A 138 9.81 -18.79 24.15
N PRO A 139 8.84 -19.01 23.24
CA PRO A 139 7.73 -18.08 23.02
C PRO A 139 6.85 -17.84 24.25
N PHE A 140 6.81 -18.76 25.23
CA PHE A 140 6.06 -18.55 26.47
C PHE A 140 6.74 -17.53 27.39
N GLU A 141 8.07 -17.49 27.40
CA GLU A 141 8.86 -16.52 28.18
C GLU A 141 8.64 -15.09 27.65
N VAL A 142 8.60 -14.91 26.32
CA VAL A 142 8.28 -13.61 25.68
C VAL A 142 6.90 -13.09 26.08
N LEU A 143 5.94 -13.99 26.34
CA LEU A 143 4.60 -13.63 26.80
C LEU A 143 4.47 -13.54 28.32
N GLU A 144 5.57 -13.71 29.08
CA GLU A 144 5.56 -13.76 30.55
C GLU A 144 4.60 -14.84 31.09
N LEU A 145 4.52 -16.00 30.41
CA LEU A 145 3.69 -17.13 30.79
C LEU A 145 4.52 -18.37 31.12
N ASP A 146 4.03 -19.18 32.05
CA ASP A 146 4.62 -20.49 32.34
C ASP A 146 4.14 -21.53 31.32
N ALA A 147 5.09 -22.18 30.64
CA ALA A 147 4.82 -23.11 29.54
C ALA A 147 3.99 -24.34 29.98
N THR A 148 4.04 -24.71 31.27
CA THR A 148 3.37 -25.91 31.77
C THR A 148 1.89 -25.69 32.13
N THR A 149 1.52 -24.45 32.46
CA THR A 149 0.16 -24.11 32.95
C THR A 149 -0.63 -23.22 31.99
N ALA A 150 0.02 -22.65 30.97
CA ALA A 150 -0.61 -21.70 30.06
C ALA A 150 -1.76 -22.33 29.23
N THR A 151 -2.96 -21.75 29.34
CA THR A 151 -4.07 -22.04 28.42
C THR A 151 -4.12 -21.06 27.25
N LYS A 152 -4.87 -21.38 26.18
CA LYS A 152 -5.07 -20.45 25.04
C LYS A 152 -5.66 -19.10 25.46
N ALA A 153 -6.49 -19.10 26.51
CA ALA A 153 -7.06 -17.89 27.07
C ALA A 153 -5.98 -17.02 27.74
N ASP A 154 -5.00 -17.63 28.40
CA ASP A 154 -3.88 -16.93 29.05
C ASP A 154 -2.95 -16.29 28.02
N VAL A 155 -2.63 -17.03 26.95
CA VAL A 155 -1.87 -16.50 25.79
C VAL A 155 -2.55 -15.25 25.21
N THR A 156 -3.88 -15.27 25.07
CA THR A 156 -4.63 -14.12 24.54
C THR A 156 -4.65 -12.93 25.51
N ARG A 157 -4.74 -13.19 26.83
CA ARG A 157 -4.70 -12.15 27.86
C ARG A 157 -3.32 -11.48 27.96
N ALA A 158 -2.26 -12.28 28.01
CA ALA A 158 -0.88 -11.81 28.07
C ALA A 158 -0.51 -10.99 26.82
N TYR A 159 -0.88 -11.49 25.63
CA TYR A 159 -0.70 -10.77 24.37
C TYR A 159 -1.33 -9.38 24.39
N ARG A 160 -2.60 -9.26 24.78
CA ARG A 160 -3.29 -7.95 24.84
C ARG A 160 -2.59 -6.98 25.79
N LYS A 161 -2.11 -7.47 26.94
CA LYS A 161 -1.38 -6.66 27.94
C LYS A 161 -0.06 -6.15 27.37
N LEU A 162 0.72 -7.00 26.72
CA LEU A 162 2.03 -6.65 26.15
C LEU A 162 1.91 -5.74 24.92
N VAL A 163 0.97 -6.00 24.02
CA VAL A 163 0.72 -5.13 22.86
C VAL A 163 0.26 -3.74 23.32
N ALA A 164 -0.59 -3.65 24.35
CA ALA A 164 -1.00 -2.34 24.87
C ALA A 164 0.15 -1.54 25.50
N ARG A 165 1.15 -2.23 26.07
CA ARG A 165 2.37 -1.62 26.66
C ARG A 165 3.37 -1.20 25.60
N TRP A 166 3.57 -2.03 24.57
CA TRP A 166 4.59 -1.83 23.53
C TRP A 166 4.03 -1.25 22.23
N HIS A 167 2.77 -0.81 22.20
CA HIS A 167 2.13 -0.28 21.00
C HIS A 167 2.95 0.87 20.38
N PRO A 168 3.29 0.82 19.07
CA PRO A 168 4.18 1.81 18.45
C PRO A 168 3.62 3.23 18.53
N ASP A 169 2.30 3.38 18.45
CA ASP A 169 1.63 4.69 18.54
C ASP A 169 1.79 5.35 19.92
N LYS A 170 1.81 4.55 21.00
CA LYS A 170 1.95 5.08 22.37
C LYS A 170 3.40 5.35 22.75
N ASN A 171 4.34 4.69 22.09
CA ASN A 171 5.77 4.77 22.38
C ASN A 171 6.56 5.57 21.32
N GLY A 172 5.88 6.50 20.64
CA GLY A 172 6.52 7.43 19.70
C GLY A 172 7.20 6.74 18.52
N GLN A 173 6.72 5.56 18.12
CA GLN A 173 7.29 4.73 17.06
C GLN A 173 8.79 4.45 17.23
N SER A 174 9.26 4.31 18.48
CA SER A 174 10.65 3.90 18.71
C SER A 174 10.94 2.55 18.04
N ALA A 175 12.14 2.40 17.48
CA ALA A 175 12.55 1.14 16.82
C ALA A 175 12.39 -0.07 17.76
N GLU A 176 12.66 0.12 19.05
CA GLU A 176 12.47 -0.87 20.11
C GLU A 176 11.01 -1.31 20.25
N SER A 177 10.05 -0.37 20.23
CA SER A 177 8.62 -0.69 20.35
C SER A 177 8.10 -1.52 19.16
N VAL A 178 8.61 -1.22 17.97
CA VAL A 178 8.30 -1.97 16.75
C VAL A 178 8.88 -3.38 16.82
N ALA A 179 10.16 -3.51 17.19
CA ALA A 179 10.83 -4.80 17.35
C ALA A 179 10.15 -5.68 18.40
N MET A 180 9.79 -5.12 19.56
CA MET A 180 9.07 -5.86 20.59
C MET A 180 7.67 -6.27 20.17
N THR A 181 6.92 -5.40 19.48
CA THR A 181 5.59 -5.76 18.96
C THR A 181 5.67 -6.93 17.97
N GLN A 182 6.70 -6.95 17.10
CA GLN A 182 6.93 -8.07 16.19
C GLN A 182 7.28 -9.37 16.95
N ALA A 183 8.14 -9.29 17.96
CA ALA A 183 8.49 -10.43 18.81
C ALA A 183 7.26 -11.00 19.55
N ILE A 184 6.41 -10.13 20.10
CA ILE A 184 5.15 -10.51 20.77
C ILE A 184 4.19 -11.21 19.79
N ASN A 185 4.08 -10.73 18.56
CA ASN A 185 3.24 -11.34 17.52
C ASN A 185 3.74 -12.74 17.13
N ALA A 186 5.05 -12.89 16.92
CA ALA A 186 5.68 -14.17 16.61
C ALA A 186 5.51 -15.18 17.76
N ALA A 187 5.74 -14.74 19.00
CA ALA A 187 5.58 -15.56 20.20
C ALA A 187 4.14 -16.04 20.37
N ARG A 188 3.14 -15.18 20.14
CA ARG A 188 1.72 -15.59 20.17
C ARG A 188 1.42 -16.70 19.15
N ALA A 189 1.88 -16.55 17.91
CA ALA A 189 1.64 -17.56 16.87
C ALA A 189 2.25 -18.91 17.25
N GLN A 190 3.48 -18.91 17.79
CA GLN A 190 4.16 -20.13 18.24
C GLN A 190 3.50 -20.75 19.47
N CYS A 191 3.06 -19.96 20.45
CA CYS A 191 2.33 -20.48 21.62
C CYS A 191 1.01 -21.12 21.22
N VAL A 192 0.25 -20.50 20.32
CA VAL A 192 -1.00 -21.08 19.79
C VAL A 192 -0.70 -22.37 19.04
N LYS A 193 0.33 -22.41 18.18
CA LYS A 193 0.76 -23.65 17.49
C LYS A 193 1.14 -24.75 18.49
N LYS A 194 1.91 -24.46 19.54
CA LYS A 194 2.31 -25.45 20.57
C LYS A 194 1.12 -25.96 21.38
N LEU A 195 0.15 -25.10 21.69
CA LEU A 195 -1.07 -25.48 22.43
C LEU A 195 -2.12 -26.18 21.54
N GLU A 196 -2.08 -25.98 20.22
CA GLU A 196 -2.93 -26.66 19.24
C GLU A 196 -2.32 -27.97 18.75
N GLY A 197 -0.99 -28.03 18.67
CA GLY A 197 -0.19 -29.15 18.20
C GLY A 197 0.06 -30.23 19.25
N GLY A 198 -0.97 -30.58 20.02
CA GLY A 198 -0.99 -31.86 20.72
C GLY A 198 -0.88 -32.99 19.70
N VAL A 199 0.35 -33.50 19.54
CA VAL A 199 0.79 -34.54 18.58
C VAL A 199 0.92 -34.04 17.13
N GLU A 200 2.04 -33.39 16.81
CA GLU A 200 2.63 -33.54 15.47
C GLU A 200 2.89 -35.04 15.29
N ARG A 201 1.97 -35.76 14.62
CA ARG A 201 2.29 -37.07 14.07
C ARG A 201 3.38 -36.81 13.04
N ASP A 202 4.56 -37.32 13.35
CA ASP A 202 5.68 -37.46 12.43
C ASP A 202 5.13 -38.02 11.12
N ASP A 203 5.10 -37.19 10.07
CA ASP A 203 4.63 -37.53 8.72
C ASP A 203 5.67 -38.46 8.06
N GLY A 204 5.81 -39.65 8.65
CA GLY A 204 6.43 -40.80 8.04
C GLY A 204 5.42 -41.45 7.09
N ASP A 205 5.57 -41.12 5.81
CA ASP A 205 5.46 -42.08 4.71
C ASP A 205 4.11 -42.80 4.54
N GLU A 206 3.16 -42.17 3.83
CA GLU A 206 2.05 -42.92 3.22
C GLU A 206 1.77 -42.48 1.78
N ASN A 207 2.59 -43.01 0.88
CA ASN A 207 2.21 -43.34 -0.48
C ASN A 207 1.30 -44.59 -0.43
N ALA A 208 0.02 -44.42 -0.09
CA ALA A 208 -0.96 -45.49 -0.17
C ALA A 208 -2.23 -45.02 -0.87
N ALA A 209 -2.32 -45.40 -2.14
CA ALA A 209 -3.52 -45.31 -2.93
C ALA A 209 -4.65 -46.14 -2.31
N GLY A 210 -5.85 -45.57 -2.29
CA GLY A 210 -7.06 -46.35 -2.54
C GLY A 210 -8.07 -46.42 -1.40
N THR A 211 -9.32 -46.25 -1.85
CA THR A 211 -10.57 -46.81 -1.32
C THR A 211 -11.38 -46.06 -0.27
N ALA A 212 -12.69 -46.11 -0.57
CA ALA A 212 -13.84 -45.98 0.31
C ALA A 212 -14.43 -44.58 0.52
N GLU A 213 -15.42 -44.28 -0.33
CA GLU A 213 -16.77 -43.92 0.10
C GLU A 213 -16.97 -44.05 1.62
N ARG A 214 -17.15 -42.92 2.30
CA ARG A 214 -17.58 -42.89 3.70
C ARG A 214 -18.88 -42.11 3.76
N GLY A 215 -19.95 -42.84 4.10
CA GLY A 215 -21.32 -42.35 4.15
C GLY A 215 -21.49 -41.23 5.17
N ASP A 216 -22.22 -40.20 4.76
CA ASP A 216 -22.81 -39.17 5.61
C ASP A 216 -24.02 -39.77 6.36
N ASP A 217 -23.77 -40.71 7.29
CA ASP A 217 -24.79 -41.40 8.10
C ASP A 217 -24.79 -40.96 9.59
N ASP A 218 -24.29 -39.76 9.91
CA ASP A 218 -24.24 -39.26 11.29
C ASP A 218 -25.01 -37.95 11.45
N ASP A 219 -26.35 -37.99 11.50
CA ASP A 219 -27.14 -36.99 12.25
C ASP A 219 -28.56 -37.45 12.59
N ALA A 220 -28.70 -38.70 13.03
CA ALA A 220 -29.99 -39.31 13.37
C ALA A 220 -30.00 -39.90 14.78
N THR A 221 -29.48 -39.19 15.79
CA THR A 221 -29.74 -39.50 17.20
C THR A 221 -29.78 -38.23 18.06
N ASP A 222 -30.58 -37.24 17.69
CA ASP A 222 -31.07 -36.24 18.65
C ASP A 222 -32.40 -36.77 19.22
N SER A 223 -32.25 -37.79 20.08
CA SER A 223 -33.31 -38.33 20.92
C SER A 223 -33.62 -37.31 22.01
N ASP A 224 -34.36 -36.27 21.64
CA ASP A 224 -34.95 -35.33 22.60
C ASP A 224 -36.09 -36.05 23.34
N ASP A 225 -35.71 -36.72 24.41
CA ASP A 225 -36.59 -37.20 25.48
C ASP A 225 -37.43 -36.05 26.04
N ASP A 226 -38.64 -35.97 25.49
CA ASP A 226 -39.93 -35.82 26.14
C ASP A 226 -39.96 -35.67 27.68
N VAL A 227 -39.52 -34.52 28.22
CA VAL A 227 -39.90 -34.11 29.59
C VAL A 227 -40.10 -32.59 29.68
N GLY A 228 -41.35 -32.14 29.60
CA GLY A 228 -41.76 -30.81 30.07
C GLY A 228 -42.65 -30.05 29.09
N GLY A 229 -43.96 -30.10 29.32
CA GLY A 229 -44.98 -29.41 28.52
C GLY A 229 -44.95 -27.88 28.68
N ALA A 230 -43.99 -27.24 28.02
CA ALA A 230 -44.00 -25.81 27.75
C ALA A 230 -43.90 -25.58 26.23
N ASP A 231 -44.98 -25.00 25.70
CA ASP A 231 -45.13 -24.29 24.43
C ASP A 231 -44.69 -25.02 23.15
N HIS A 232 -45.63 -25.79 22.60
CA HIS A 232 -45.57 -26.41 21.26
C HIS A 232 -45.16 -25.42 20.14
N GLU A 233 -45.45 -24.13 20.35
CA GLU A 233 -45.07 -23.04 19.45
C GLU A 233 -43.56 -22.78 19.43
N GLU A 234 -42.88 -22.84 20.58
CA GLU A 234 -41.42 -22.66 20.64
C GLU A 234 -40.69 -23.84 19.98
N LYS A 235 -41.19 -25.06 20.18
CA LYS A 235 -40.65 -26.26 19.50
C LYS A 235 -40.84 -26.18 17.98
N ALA A 236 -41.97 -25.64 17.51
CA ALA A 236 -42.19 -25.39 16.09
C ALA A 236 -41.23 -24.32 15.52
N ARG A 237 -40.99 -23.23 16.26
CA ARG A 237 -40.04 -22.18 15.86
C ARG A 237 -38.62 -22.71 15.75
N ARG A 238 -38.14 -23.49 16.73
CA ARG A 238 -36.81 -24.12 16.69
C ARG A 238 -36.65 -25.08 15.51
N ARG A 239 -37.69 -25.85 15.17
CA ARG A 239 -37.69 -26.73 13.98
C ARG A 239 -37.62 -25.93 12.68
N ALA A 240 -38.37 -24.84 12.57
CA ALA A 240 -38.32 -23.95 11.42
C ALA A 240 -36.95 -23.28 11.26
N GLU A 241 -36.34 -22.84 12.36
CA GLU A 241 -35.00 -22.24 12.36
C GLU A 241 -33.90 -23.24 11.96
N ARG A 242 -33.94 -24.48 12.48
CA ARG A 242 -33.03 -25.56 12.05
C ARG A 242 -33.19 -25.87 10.57
N ALA A 243 -34.42 -25.90 10.05
CA ALA A 243 -34.69 -26.13 8.64
C ALA A 243 -34.12 -25.00 7.76
N TYR A 244 -34.35 -23.73 8.15
CA TYR A 244 -33.81 -22.57 7.44
C TYR A 244 -32.28 -22.57 7.41
N ARG A 245 -31.62 -22.87 8.55
CA ARG A 245 -30.16 -22.95 8.64
C ARG A 245 -29.60 -24.05 7.72
N LYS A 246 -30.25 -25.21 7.67
CA LYS A 246 -29.86 -26.33 6.80
C LYS A 246 -30.05 -26.00 5.31
N GLU A 247 -31.06 -25.19 4.97
CA GLU A 247 -31.26 -24.71 3.60
C GLU A 247 -30.19 -23.69 3.19
N LEU A 248 -29.84 -22.76 4.08
CA LEU A 248 -28.76 -21.79 3.86
C LEU A 248 -27.42 -22.49 3.64
N GLU A 249 -27.09 -23.48 4.48
CA GLU A 249 -25.87 -24.27 4.35
C GLU A 249 -25.82 -25.07 3.02
N ARG A 250 -26.96 -25.63 2.58
CA ARG A 250 -27.05 -26.29 1.26
C ARG A 250 -26.80 -25.31 0.12
N ALA A 251 -27.35 -24.10 0.21
CA ALA A 251 -27.14 -23.06 -0.79
C ALA A 251 -25.66 -22.62 -0.85
N GLU A 252 -25.00 -22.46 0.29
CA GLU A 252 -23.56 -22.15 0.38
C GLU A 252 -22.69 -23.26 -0.21
N ARG A 253 -22.98 -24.53 0.12
CA ARG A 253 -22.27 -25.69 -0.45
C ARG A 253 -22.46 -25.79 -1.96
N GLU A 254 -23.67 -25.53 -2.46
CA GLU A 254 -23.95 -25.55 -3.91
C GLU A 254 -23.21 -24.41 -4.62
N TYR A 255 -23.20 -23.21 -4.06
CA TYR A 255 -22.44 -22.07 -4.59
C TYR A 255 -20.94 -22.37 -4.62
N ALA A 256 -20.37 -22.90 -3.54
CA ALA A 256 -18.97 -23.29 -3.48
C ALA A 256 -18.62 -24.38 -4.52
N ARG A 257 -19.52 -25.35 -4.73
CA ARG A 257 -19.37 -26.38 -5.76
C ARG A 257 -19.37 -25.78 -7.17
N ARG A 258 -20.33 -24.91 -7.50
CA ARG A 258 -20.38 -24.21 -8.81
C ARG A 258 -19.12 -23.39 -9.05
N ARG A 259 -18.64 -22.66 -8.03
CA ARG A 259 -17.41 -21.86 -8.12
C ARG A 259 -16.17 -22.73 -8.35
N LYS A 260 -16.09 -23.90 -7.70
CA LYS A 260 -15.00 -24.87 -7.90
C LYS A 260 -15.03 -25.48 -9.31
N GLU A 261 -16.22 -25.83 -9.80
CA GLU A 261 -16.44 -26.33 -11.17
C GLU A 261 -16.08 -25.26 -12.22
N GLU A 262 -16.44 -23.99 -11.98
CA GLU A 262 -16.10 -22.87 -12.85
C GLU A 262 -14.60 -22.59 -12.88
N ARG A 263 -13.93 -22.54 -11.71
CA ARG A 263 -12.46 -22.42 -11.65
C ARG A 263 -11.77 -23.57 -12.39
N ARG A 264 -12.27 -24.80 -12.24
CA ARG A 264 -11.75 -25.95 -12.98
C ARG A 264 -11.96 -25.79 -14.49
N ARG A 265 -13.13 -25.32 -14.92
CA ARG A 265 -13.45 -25.04 -16.34
C ARG A 265 -12.51 -23.97 -16.91
N VAL A 266 -12.30 -22.86 -16.20
CA VAL A 266 -11.37 -21.78 -16.59
C VAL A 266 -9.95 -22.31 -16.68
N ARG A 267 -9.50 -23.13 -15.72
CA ARG A 267 -8.16 -23.73 -15.72
C ARG A 267 -7.98 -24.73 -16.87
N GLU A 268 -8.98 -25.56 -17.16
CA GLU A 268 -8.97 -26.48 -18.30
C GLU A 268 -8.98 -25.73 -19.65
N GLU A 269 -9.65 -24.57 -19.71
CA GLU A 269 -9.66 -23.69 -20.89
C GLU A 269 -8.31 -22.97 -21.08
N ALA A 270 -7.72 -22.45 -20.00
CA ALA A 270 -6.40 -21.82 -20.02
C ALA A 270 -5.28 -22.81 -20.40
N ARG A 271 -5.33 -24.06 -19.92
CA ARG A 271 -4.36 -25.12 -20.26
C ARG A 271 -4.37 -25.53 -21.74
N LYS A 272 -5.44 -25.22 -22.47
CA LYS A 272 -5.54 -25.50 -23.91
C LYS A 272 -5.52 -24.17 -24.66
N PRO A 273 -4.35 -23.53 -24.86
CA PRO A 273 -4.26 -22.36 -25.73
C PRO A 273 -4.82 -22.71 -27.12
N GLY A 274 -5.80 -21.92 -27.57
CA GLY A 274 -6.58 -22.19 -28.79
C GLY A 274 -7.73 -23.20 -28.65
N GLY A 275 -8.01 -23.73 -27.46
CA GLY A 275 -9.14 -24.63 -27.20
C GLY A 275 -10.50 -23.96 -27.39
N ARG A 276 -10.62 -22.68 -26.99
CA ARG A 276 -11.80 -21.86 -27.24
C ARG A 276 -12.07 -21.68 -28.73
N TYR A 277 -11.02 -21.38 -29.51
CA TYR A 277 -11.09 -21.29 -30.96
C TYR A 277 -11.49 -22.62 -31.62
N ARG A 278 -10.93 -23.76 -31.16
CA ARG A 278 -11.34 -25.09 -31.67
C ARG A 278 -12.80 -25.44 -31.33
N ARG A 279 -13.29 -25.08 -30.15
CA ARG A 279 -14.69 -25.28 -29.75
C ARG A 279 -15.64 -24.37 -30.54
N GLN A 280 -15.29 -23.10 -30.74
CA GLN A 280 -16.05 -22.18 -31.59
C GLN A 280 -16.08 -22.69 -33.04
N LYS A 281 -14.94 -23.13 -33.58
CA LYS A 281 -14.86 -23.71 -34.92
C LYS A 281 -15.71 -24.99 -35.04
N ALA A 282 -15.64 -25.90 -34.07
CA ALA A 282 -16.45 -27.12 -34.06
C ALA A 282 -17.96 -26.84 -33.91
N ALA A 283 -18.34 -25.88 -33.07
CA ALA A 283 -19.72 -25.44 -32.91
C ALA A 283 -20.23 -24.78 -34.20
N HIS A 284 -19.40 -23.99 -34.88
CA HIS A 284 -19.71 -23.39 -36.17
C HIS A 284 -19.86 -24.46 -37.27
N GLU A 285 -18.95 -25.44 -37.33
CA GLU A 285 -19.08 -26.58 -38.24
C GLU A 285 -20.34 -27.42 -37.96
N HIS A 286 -20.71 -27.59 -36.70
CA HIS A 286 -21.95 -28.27 -36.33
C HIS A 286 -23.19 -27.47 -36.74
N ALA A 287 -23.22 -26.16 -36.47
CA ALA A 287 -24.29 -25.27 -36.90
C ALA A 287 -24.45 -25.27 -38.42
N ARG A 288 -23.34 -25.27 -39.17
CA ARG A 288 -23.33 -25.38 -40.64
C ARG A 288 -23.86 -26.72 -41.14
N ARG A 289 -23.58 -27.82 -40.43
CA ARG A 289 -24.14 -29.14 -40.76
C ARG A 289 -25.64 -29.19 -40.47
N GLU A 290 -26.09 -28.62 -39.36
CA GLU A 290 -27.51 -28.50 -39.01
C GLU A 290 -28.27 -27.65 -40.05
N SER A 291 -27.74 -26.49 -40.44
CA SER A 291 -28.37 -25.65 -41.45
C SER A 291 -28.43 -26.33 -42.82
N ALA A 292 -27.35 -26.96 -43.27
CA ALA A 292 -27.33 -27.73 -44.51
C ALA A 292 -28.32 -28.91 -44.48
N LYS A 293 -28.53 -29.52 -43.31
CA LYS A 293 -29.52 -30.59 -43.13
C LYS A 293 -30.95 -30.03 -43.22
N ARG A 294 -31.23 -28.88 -42.60
CA ARG A 294 -32.53 -28.21 -42.69
C ARG A 294 -32.85 -27.76 -44.11
N GLU A 295 -31.88 -27.20 -44.82
CA GLU A 295 -32.04 -26.83 -46.24
C GLU A 295 -32.32 -28.06 -47.13
N ALA A 296 -31.69 -29.21 -46.84
CA ALA A 296 -31.98 -30.45 -47.56
C ALA A 296 -33.39 -31.01 -47.25
N GLU A 297 -33.89 -30.81 -46.03
CA GLU A 297 -35.24 -31.21 -45.62
C GLU A 297 -36.32 -30.25 -46.16
N GLU A 298 -36.07 -28.94 -46.19
CA GLU A 298 -37.01 -27.91 -46.69
C GLU A 298 -37.01 -27.81 -48.23
N GLY A 299 -35.86 -28.00 -48.89
CA GLY A 299 -35.73 -27.94 -50.34
C GLY A 299 -36.27 -29.17 -51.09
N GLY A 300 -36.64 -30.23 -50.38
CA GLY A 300 -37.21 -31.45 -50.96
C GLY A 300 -38.75 -31.43 -51.14
N GLY A 301 -39.44 -30.36 -50.69
CA GLY A 301 -40.90 -30.35 -50.58
C GLY A 301 -41.68 -29.58 -51.65
N ALA A 302 -41.03 -28.84 -52.55
CA ALA A 302 -41.73 -27.95 -53.49
C ALA A 302 -41.37 -28.25 -54.95
N GLY A 303 -42.10 -29.17 -55.57
CA GLY A 303 -42.01 -29.38 -57.02
C GLY A 303 -42.38 -30.78 -57.48
N ALA A 304 -43.61 -31.24 -57.20
CA ALA A 304 -44.14 -32.47 -57.78
C ALA A 304 -45.62 -32.36 -58.14
N GLU A 305 -46.04 -31.25 -58.77
CA GLU A 305 -47.25 -31.22 -59.60
C GLU A 305 -46.95 -30.36 -60.84
N GLY A 306 -46.50 -31.05 -61.88
CA GLY A 306 -46.09 -30.48 -63.17
C GLY A 306 -46.14 -31.59 -64.21
N GLU A 307 -47.36 -31.97 -64.57
CA GLU A 307 -47.68 -32.87 -65.66
C GLU A 307 -47.34 -32.16 -66.98
N GLY A 308 -46.37 -32.68 -67.75
CA GLY A 308 -46.00 -32.11 -69.05
C GLY A 308 -44.61 -32.52 -69.54
N ASP A 309 -44.57 -33.59 -70.34
CA ASP A 309 -43.62 -33.86 -71.42
C ASP A 309 -42.17 -33.37 -71.30
N ALA A 310 -41.33 -34.15 -70.61
CA ALA A 310 -39.87 -34.03 -70.72
C ALA A 310 -39.16 -35.39 -70.64
N ALA A 311 -39.60 -36.34 -71.45
CA ALA A 311 -38.93 -37.61 -71.65
C ALA A 311 -37.72 -37.46 -72.60
N ASN A 312 -36.69 -36.66 -72.26
CA ASN A 312 -35.37 -36.80 -72.95
C ASN A 312 -34.13 -36.16 -72.27
N ALA A 313 -34.14 -35.88 -70.97
CA ALA A 313 -32.96 -35.25 -70.31
C ALA A 313 -32.34 -36.05 -69.15
N ASN A 314 -32.90 -37.21 -68.78
CA ASN A 314 -32.49 -37.95 -67.58
C ASN A 314 -31.53 -39.14 -67.83
N ALA A 315 -30.95 -39.25 -69.03
CA ALA A 315 -29.95 -40.30 -69.32
C ALA A 315 -28.49 -39.87 -69.06
N ASN A 316 -28.20 -38.56 -68.92
CA ASN A 316 -26.81 -38.08 -68.87
C ASN A 316 -26.30 -37.75 -67.45
N ALA A 317 -27.18 -37.63 -66.44
CA ALA A 317 -26.78 -37.32 -65.06
C ALA A 317 -26.30 -38.55 -64.27
N ASN A 318 -26.66 -39.77 -64.68
CA ASN A 318 -26.27 -41.00 -63.97
C ASN A 318 -24.92 -41.57 -64.42
N ALA A 319 -24.37 -41.12 -65.56
CA ALA A 319 -23.07 -41.58 -66.07
C ALA A 319 -21.87 -40.94 -65.35
N THR A 320 -22.01 -39.75 -64.78
CA THR A 320 -20.90 -39.03 -64.13
C THR A 320 -20.70 -39.39 -62.65
N ARG A 321 -21.69 -40.06 -62.01
CA ARG A 321 -21.59 -40.49 -60.60
C ARG A 321 -20.83 -41.81 -60.42
N VAL A 322 -20.74 -42.65 -61.46
CA VAL A 322 -20.05 -43.95 -61.41
C VAL A 322 -18.54 -43.81 -61.67
N ASN A 323 -18.08 -42.78 -62.40
CA ASN A 323 -16.65 -42.61 -62.70
C ASN A 323 -15.82 -41.93 -61.59
N ARG A 324 -16.45 -41.28 -60.60
CA ARG A 324 -15.70 -40.62 -59.50
C ARG A 324 -15.26 -41.59 -58.39
N LYS A 325 -15.82 -42.80 -58.32
CA LYS A 325 -15.43 -43.84 -57.33
C LYS A 325 -14.25 -44.72 -57.75
N LYS A 326 -13.86 -44.75 -59.03
CA LYS A 326 -12.72 -45.56 -59.50
C LYS A 326 -11.35 -44.86 -59.42
N ASN A 327 -11.29 -43.53 -59.31
CA ASN A 327 -10.02 -42.79 -59.31
C ASN A 327 -9.37 -42.57 -57.92
N LYS A 328 -9.98 -43.05 -56.83
CA LYS A 328 -9.40 -42.92 -55.47
C LYS A 328 -8.59 -44.15 -55.01
N LYS A 329 -8.57 -45.23 -55.81
CA LYS A 329 -7.89 -46.49 -55.44
C LYS A 329 -6.48 -46.67 -56.04
N ASN A 330 -6.04 -45.79 -56.96
CA ASN A 330 -4.75 -45.92 -57.67
C ASN A 330 -3.61 -45.01 -57.18
N LYS A 331 -3.72 -44.42 -55.97
CA LYS A 331 -2.66 -43.56 -55.41
C LYS A 331 -2.05 -44.12 -54.10
N LYS A 332 -2.09 -45.44 -53.91
CA LYS A 332 -1.52 -46.10 -52.71
C LYS A 332 -0.28 -46.99 -52.97
N ASP A 333 0.14 -47.19 -54.22
CA ASP A 333 1.25 -48.12 -54.51
C ASP A 333 2.36 -47.43 -55.32
N LYS A 334 3.11 -46.49 -54.71
CA LYS A 334 4.44 -46.08 -55.20
C LYS A 334 5.20 -45.21 -54.19
N SER A 335 5.73 -45.85 -53.16
CA SER A 335 7.02 -45.47 -52.58
C SER A 335 7.63 -46.72 -51.93
N GLY A 336 8.42 -47.45 -52.73
CA GLY A 336 9.42 -48.39 -52.21
C GLY A 336 10.42 -47.61 -51.35
N ARG A 337 10.81 -48.16 -50.20
CA ARG A 337 11.93 -49.10 -50.05
C ARG A 337 13.30 -48.42 -50.12
N TYR A 338 13.66 -47.78 -49.01
CA TYR A 338 15.00 -47.80 -48.38
C TYR A 338 14.70 -47.95 -46.87
N ARG A 339 15.05 -49.08 -46.23
CA ARG A 339 16.27 -49.29 -45.41
C ARG A 339 16.50 -48.14 -44.42
N ALA A 340 16.79 -48.33 -43.14
CA ALA A 340 16.84 -49.45 -42.21
C ALA A 340 17.14 -48.78 -40.85
N ASP A 341 16.62 -49.35 -39.76
CA ASP A 341 17.11 -49.28 -38.38
C ASP A 341 17.75 -47.98 -37.88
N SER A 342 16.95 -47.19 -37.14
CA SER A 342 17.44 -46.46 -35.96
C SER A 342 16.23 -46.10 -35.08
N ASP A 343 16.07 -46.86 -33.99
CA ASP A 343 15.23 -46.51 -32.86
C ASP A 343 15.83 -45.27 -32.19
N ASP A 344 15.21 -44.10 -32.36
CA ASP A 344 15.47 -42.92 -31.52
C ASP A 344 14.17 -42.14 -31.38
N ASP A 345 13.54 -42.28 -30.20
CA ASP A 345 12.28 -41.67 -29.79
C ASP A 345 12.46 -40.15 -29.54
N GLY A 346 12.71 -39.40 -30.61
CA GLY A 346 12.76 -37.94 -30.61
C GLY A 346 11.44 -37.33 -31.10
N ASP A 347 10.46 -37.18 -30.21
CA ASP A 347 9.24 -36.40 -30.44
C ASP A 347 9.56 -34.89 -30.56
N GLU A 348 10.16 -34.46 -31.67
CA GLU A 348 10.18 -33.05 -32.07
C GLU A 348 9.00 -32.76 -32.99
N ALA A 349 8.03 -32.05 -32.43
CA ALA A 349 6.88 -31.50 -33.14
C ALA A 349 7.33 -30.48 -34.20
N GLY A 350 7.46 -30.95 -35.44
CA GLY A 350 7.52 -30.13 -36.65
C GLY A 350 6.26 -29.27 -36.77
N GLY A 351 6.42 -27.99 -36.45
CA GLY A 351 5.41 -26.95 -36.56
C GLY A 351 5.93 -25.81 -37.45
N ASP A 352 6.07 -26.13 -38.72
CA ASP A 352 6.45 -25.26 -39.83
C ASP A 352 5.34 -24.22 -40.09
N GLY A 353 5.60 -23.00 -39.63
CA GLY A 353 4.89 -21.79 -40.03
C GLY A 353 5.90 -20.65 -40.13
N GLU A 354 6.10 -20.15 -41.34
CA GLU A 354 7.05 -19.11 -41.77
C GLU A 354 6.89 -17.76 -41.06
N GLY A 355 7.17 -17.71 -39.76
CA GLY A 355 7.53 -16.48 -39.06
C GLY A 355 9.04 -16.47 -38.92
N GLY A 356 9.72 -15.53 -39.58
CA GLY A 356 11.19 -15.42 -39.57
C GLY A 356 11.74 -15.68 -38.17
N ALA A 357 12.45 -16.81 -38.01
CA ALA A 357 13.02 -17.22 -36.75
C ALA A 357 13.99 -16.12 -36.29
N LEU A 358 13.56 -15.32 -35.31
CA LEU A 358 14.47 -14.47 -34.55
C LEU A 358 15.63 -15.35 -34.09
N PRO A 359 16.88 -14.85 -34.16
CA PRO A 359 18.05 -15.66 -33.85
C PRO A 359 17.87 -16.28 -32.46
N PRO A 360 18.17 -17.59 -32.30
CA PRO A 360 18.01 -18.27 -31.02
C PRO A 360 18.84 -17.52 -29.96
N GLY A 361 18.15 -16.87 -29.01
CA GLY A 361 18.76 -16.03 -27.97
C GLY A 361 18.39 -14.55 -28.01
N ALA A 362 17.73 -14.05 -29.07
CA ALA A 362 17.16 -12.71 -29.01
C ALA A 362 16.03 -12.67 -27.94
N PRO A 363 16.06 -11.72 -26.99
CA PRO A 363 15.00 -11.60 -26.01
C PRO A 363 13.68 -11.40 -26.75
N LYS A 364 12.72 -12.29 -26.50
CA LYS A 364 11.37 -12.16 -27.06
C LYS A 364 10.84 -10.78 -26.70
N PRO A 365 10.23 -10.05 -27.65
CA PRO A 365 9.71 -8.73 -27.38
C PRO A 365 8.70 -8.80 -26.23
N HIS A 366 8.80 -7.84 -25.32
CA HIS A 366 8.13 -7.82 -24.02
C HIS A 366 6.63 -8.11 -24.08
N HIS A 367 5.91 -7.54 -25.07
CA HIS A 367 4.48 -7.78 -25.26
C HIS A 367 4.11 -9.27 -25.45
N LEU A 368 4.95 -10.08 -26.09
CA LEU A 368 4.69 -11.52 -26.26
C LEU A 368 4.80 -12.29 -24.94
N ARG A 369 5.52 -11.76 -23.96
CA ARG A 369 5.58 -12.35 -22.62
C ARG A 369 4.29 -12.06 -21.86
N MET A 370 3.79 -10.82 -21.93
CA MET A 370 2.49 -10.45 -21.37
C MET A 370 1.35 -11.31 -21.93
N GLU A 371 1.36 -11.64 -23.21
CA GLU A 371 0.36 -12.54 -23.81
C GLU A 371 0.39 -13.96 -23.25
N ARG A 372 1.57 -14.44 -22.83
CA ARG A 372 1.78 -15.81 -22.31
C ARG A 372 1.65 -15.92 -20.80
N CYS A 373 1.60 -14.81 -20.08
CA CYS A 373 1.52 -14.81 -18.62
C CYS A 373 0.28 -15.59 -18.15
N ALA A 374 0.49 -16.60 -17.31
CA ALA A 374 -0.55 -17.50 -16.82
C ALA A 374 -1.24 -16.99 -15.53
N HIS A 375 -0.89 -15.80 -15.06
CA HIS A 375 -1.48 -15.23 -13.85
C HIS A 375 -2.99 -14.99 -14.02
N ASP A 376 -3.77 -15.28 -12.99
CA ASP A 376 -5.25 -15.23 -13.06
C ASP A 376 -5.76 -13.83 -13.43
N VAL A 377 -5.14 -12.78 -12.88
CA VAL A 377 -5.45 -11.37 -13.22
C VAL A 377 -5.17 -11.06 -14.70
N ALA A 378 -4.00 -11.46 -15.22
CA ALA A 378 -3.67 -11.29 -16.63
C ALA A 378 -4.66 -12.03 -17.54
N CYS A 379 -5.03 -13.26 -17.16
CA CYS A 379 -6.02 -14.05 -17.89
C CYS A 379 -7.40 -13.39 -17.87
N ALA A 380 -7.84 -12.83 -16.73
CA ALA A 380 -9.12 -12.15 -16.61
C ALA A 380 -9.18 -10.89 -17.48
N ILE A 381 -8.11 -10.09 -17.51
CA ILE A 381 -7.99 -8.90 -18.36
C ILE A 381 -8.04 -9.28 -19.84
N ARG A 382 -7.22 -10.24 -20.28
CA ARG A 382 -7.21 -10.70 -21.68
C ARG A 382 -8.53 -11.34 -22.12
N ALA A 383 -9.29 -11.90 -21.18
CA ALA A 383 -10.59 -12.47 -21.44
C ALA A 383 -11.75 -11.45 -21.42
N GLY A 384 -11.51 -10.19 -21.00
CA GLY A 384 -12.56 -9.20 -20.78
C GLY A 384 -13.52 -9.60 -19.65
N ALA A 385 -13.04 -10.33 -18.64
CA ALA A 385 -13.87 -10.88 -17.56
C ALA A 385 -13.94 -9.91 -16.38
N ASN A 386 -14.67 -8.80 -16.53
CA ASN A 386 -14.65 -7.65 -15.61
C ASN A 386 -15.04 -8.00 -14.17
N LEU A 387 -16.08 -8.83 -13.99
CA LEU A 387 -16.53 -9.27 -12.67
C LEU A 387 -15.48 -10.15 -11.97
N THR A 388 -14.88 -11.08 -12.71
CA THR A 388 -13.80 -11.93 -12.21
C THR A 388 -12.57 -11.10 -11.87
N LEU A 389 -12.22 -10.13 -12.70
CA LEU A 389 -11.12 -9.20 -12.43
C LEU A 389 -11.37 -8.42 -11.14
N TYR A 390 -12.58 -7.87 -10.95
CA TYR A 390 -12.95 -7.16 -9.74
C TYR A 390 -12.82 -8.04 -8.47
N GLU A 391 -13.36 -9.27 -8.50
CA GLU A 391 -13.20 -10.22 -7.40
C GLU A 391 -11.73 -10.55 -7.11
N LEU A 392 -10.93 -10.80 -8.16
CA LEU A 392 -9.52 -11.12 -8.02
C LEU A 392 -8.76 -9.97 -7.37
N LEU A 393 -9.02 -8.73 -7.79
CA LEU A 393 -8.36 -7.54 -7.25
C LEU A 393 -8.81 -7.21 -5.81
N GLN A 394 -10.07 -7.49 -5.48
CA GLN A 394 -10.60 -7.19 -4.15
C GLN A 394 -10.18 -8.24 -3.09
N PHE A 395 -10.10 -9.52 -3.47
CA PHE A 395 -9.97 -10.61 -2.49
C PHE A 395 -8.68 -11.41 -2.57
N ALA A 396 -8.01 -11.45 -3.72
CA ALA A 396 -6.88 -12.36 -3.93
C ALA A 396 -5.56 -11.64 -4.20
N PHE A 397 -5.57 -10.58 -5.01
CA PHE A 397 -4.37 -9.93 -5.51
C PHE A 397 -4.48 -8.41 -5.35
N PRO A 398 -3.67 -7.78 -4.49
CA PRO A 398 -3.64 -6.32 -4.40
C PRO A 398 -3.37 -5.70 -5.78
N PRO A 399 -4.04 -4.59 -6.14
CA PRO A 399 -3.94 -4.02 -7.48
C PRO A 399 -2.58 -3.39 -7.81
N LEU A 400 -1.69 -3.26 -6.81
CA LEU A 400 -0.32 -2.79 -6.96
C LEU A 400 0.71 -3.92 -7.05
N LEU A 401 0.29 -5.19 -6.89
CA LEU A 401 1.18 -6.33 -6.94
C LEU A 401 1.62 -6.63 -8.38
N GLU A 402 2.89 -6.99 -8.55
CA GLU A 402 3.42 -7.46 -9.82
C GLU A 402 2.74 -8.78 -10.24
N VAL A 403 2.32 -8.85 -11.50
CA VAL A 403 1.54 -9.97 -12.07
C VAL A 403 2.46 -10.99 -12.76
N ASP A 404 3.64 -10.57 -13.21
CA ASP A 404 4.61 -11.40 -13.90
C ASP A 404 6.07 -11.09 -13.47
N GLU A 405 7.01 -11.88 -14.00
CA GLU A 405 8.45 -11.77 -13.74
C GLU A 405 9.06 -10.47 -14.30
N ASP A 406 8.39 -9.84 -15.27
CA ASP A 406 8.82 -8.57 -15.87
C ASP A 406 8.34 -7.36 -15.02
N GLY A 407 7.69 -7.59 -13.88
CA GLY A 407 7.23 -6.56 -12.96
C GLY A 407 5.99 -5.80 -13.44
N ASN A 408 5.26 -6.35 -14.43
CA ASN A 408 4.06 -5.70 -14.94
C ASN A 408 2.91 -5.82 -13.92
N THR A 409 2.26 -4.71 -13.61
CA THR A 409 1.10 -4.67 -12.71
C THR A 409 -0.23 -4.88 -13.47
N PRO A 410 -1.37 -5.09 -12.80
CA PRO A 410 -2.68 -5.19 -13.47
C PRO A 410 -2.97 -3.97 -14.36
N MET A 411 -2.47 -2.79 -13.98
CA MET A 411 -2.63 -1.56 -14.77
C MET A 411 -1.88 -1.63 -16.11
N HIS A 412 -0.68 -2.23 -16.16
CA HIS A 412 0.06 -2.46 -17.40
C HIS A 412 -0.71 -3.40 -18.33
N TYR A 413 -1.28 -4.48 -17.78
CA TYR A 413 -2.11 -5.42 -18.54
C TYR A 413 -3.38 -4.76 -19.10
N ALA A 414 -4.07 -3.95 -18.30
CA ALA A 414 -5.24 -3.21 -18.77
C ALA A 414 -4.86 -2.23 -19.89
N ALA A 415 -3.79 -1.46 -19.71
CA ALA A 415 -3.31 -0.55 -20.76
C ALA A 415 -2.98 -1.29 -22.07
N ARG A 416 -2.38 -2.49 -21.98
CA ARG A 416 -1.97 -3.26 -23.16
C ARG A 416 -3.11 -4.00 -23.87
N PHE A 417 -4.11 -4.51 -23.16
CA PHE A 417 -5.11 -5.42 -23.74
C PHE A 417 -6.52 -4.84 -23.77
N ASP A 418 -6.93 -4.13 -22.72
CA ASP A 418 -8.24 -3.50 -22.67
C ASP A 418 -8.22 -2.26 -21.76
N PRO A 419 -7.91 -1.08 -22.35
CA PRO A 419 -7.86 0.16 -21.58
C PRO A 419 -9.21 0.54 -20.94
N ALA A 420 -10.34 -0.05 -21.36
CA ALA A 420 -11.63 0.20 -20.72
C ALA A 420 -11.65 -0.27 -19.25
N LEU A 421 -10.77 -1.21 -18.88
CA LEU A 421 -10.68 -1.76 -17.52
C LEU A 421 -9.91 -0.87 -16.54
N VAL A 422 -9.27 0.20 -17.02
CA VAL A 422 -8.53 1.15 -16.18
C VAL A 422 -9.43 1.68 -15.06
N ASP A 423 -10.70 1.97 -15.34
CA ASP A 423 -11.63 2.52 -14.36
C ASP A 423 -12.02 1.50 -13.27
N VAL A 424 -12.15 0.24 -13.65
CA VAL A 424 -12.40 -0.86 -12.71
C VAL A 424 -11.22 -1.00 -11.76
N ILE A 425 -10.00 -0.99 -12.29
CA ILE A 425 -8.77 -1.09 -11.49
C ILE A 425 -8.64 0.13 -10.55
N LEU A 426 -8.85 1.35 -11.04
CA LEU A 426 -8.78 2.57 -10.23
C LEU A 426 -9.79 2.58 -9.08
N THR A 427 -10.98 2.01 -9.31
CA THR A 427 -12.02 1.89 -8.27
C THR A 427 -11.56 0.99 -7.12
N VAL A 428 -10.80 -0.07 -7.41
CA VAL A 428 -10.25 -0.98 -6.37
C VAL A 428 -9.01 -0.40 -5.71
N VAL A 429 -8.16 0.32 -6.45
CA VAL A 429 -6.93 0.95 -5.91
C VAL A 429 -7.26 2.07 -4.91
N GLY A 430 -8.33 2.84 -5.14
CA GLY A 430 -8.72 3.95 -4.27
C GLY A 430 -7.69 5.09 -4.25
N ASP A 431 -7.27 5.51 -3.06
CA ASP A 431 -6.40 6.68 -2.87
C ASP A 431 -4.97 6.49 -3.40
N GLU A 432 -4.52 5.24 -3.58
CA GLU A 432 -3.18 4.93 -4.11
C GLU A 432 -3.08 4.99 -5.63
N TRP A 433 -4.10 5.51 -6.33
CA TRP A 433 -4.13 5.55 -7.79
C TRP A 433 -2.92 6.26 -8.40
N THR A 434 -2.39 7.29 -7.72
CA THR A 434 -1.19 8.02 -8.18
C THR A 434 0.01 7.07 -8.28
N ARG A 435 0.15 6.13 -7.34
CA ARG A 435 1.20 5.12 -7.37
C ARG A 435 0.95 4.08 -8.46
N ALA A 436 -0.30 3.63 -8.63
CA ALA A 436 -0.66 2.65 -9.64
C ALA A 436 -0.39 3.08 -11.08
N VAL A 437 -0.57 4.38 -11.40
CA VAL A 437 -0.33 4.91 -12.76
C VAL A 437 1.13 5.29 -13.02
N LEU A 438 1.94 5.45 -11.97
CA LEU A 438 3.35 5.82 -12.07
C LEU A 438 4.32 4.66 -11.84
N ILE A 439 3.81 3.51 -11.39
CA ILE A 439 4.63 2.31 -11.13
C ILE A 439 5.33 1.88 -12.42
N GLU A 440 6.64 1.72 -12.34
CA GLU A 440 7.45 1.25 -13.46
C GLU A 440 7.65 -0.25 -13.32
N ASN A 441 7.55 -0.98 -14.44
CA ASN A 441 7.91 -2.40 -14.49
C ASN A 441 9.44 -2.58 -14.45
N ASN A 442 9.94 -3.82 -14.53
CA ASN A 442 11.38 -4.11 -14.52
C ASN A 442 12.13 -3.55 -15.76
N HIS A 443 11.39 -3.04 -16.75
CA HIS A 443 11.93 -2.38 -17.94
C HIS A 443 11.90 -0.85 -17.84
N GLY A 444 11.39 -0.28 -16.73
CA GLY A 444 11.24 1.17 -16.57
C GLY A 444 10.04 1.77 -17.31
N GLU A 445 9.15 0.93 -17.84
CA GLU A 445 7.95 1.37 -18.55
C GLU A 445 6.82 1.61 -17.55
N LYS A 446 6.08 2.71 -17.71
CA LYS A 446 4.84 2.96 -16.96
C LYS A 446 3.65 2.31 -17.67
N PRO A 447 2.48 2.16 -17.01
CA PRO A 447 1.28 1.67 -17.67
C PRO A 447 0.88 2.46 -18.91
N VAL A 448 1.13 3.78 -18.93
CA VAL A 448 0.85 4.61 -20.11
C VAL A 448 1.74 4.27 -21.30
N ASP A 449 2.97 3.79 -21.06
CA ASP A 449 3.94 3.41 -22.09
C ASP A 449 3.59 2.04 -22.68
N ALA A 450 2.86 1.20 -21.94
CA ALA A 450 2.34 -0.08 -22.39
C ALA A 450 1.10 0.05 -23.32
N LEU A 451 0.56 1.26 -23.50
CA LEU A 451 -0.54 1.52 -24.45
C LEU A 451 -0.07 1.21 -25.88
N SER A 452 -0.70 0.22 -26.51
CA SER A 452 -0.42 -0.07 -27.91
C SER A 452 -1.21 0.89 -28.80
N PRO A 453 -0.61 1.42 -29.90
CA PRO A 453 -1.40 2.08 -30.93
C PRO A 453 -2.50 1.14 -31.47
N GLU A 454 -2.25 -0.17 -31.51
CA GLU A 454 -3.24 -1.16 -31.94
C GLU A 454 -4.48 -1.19 -31.02
N THR A 455 -4.31 -0.98 -29.72
CA THR A 455 -5.43 -0.93 -28.76
C THR A 455 -6.20 0.38 -28.79
N GLU A 456 -5.57 1.46 -29.26
CA GLU A 456 -6.23 2.77 -29.42
C GLU A 456 -6.95 2.88 -30.76
N ASP A 457 -6.32 2.29 -31.79
CA ASP A 457 -6.79 2.25 -33.17
C ASP A 457 -7.49 0.94 -33.48
N VAL A 458 -8.12 0.27 -32.49
CA VAL A 458 -9.15 -0.76 -32.76
C VAL A 458 -10.30 -0.05 -33.44
N THR A 459 -10.15 0.20 -34.74
CA THR A 459 -11.18 0.72 -35.61
C THR A 459 -12.34 -0.26 -35.56
N ALA A 460 -13.57 0.25 -35.61
CA ALA A 460 -14.75 -0.61 -35.74
C ALA A 460 -14.60 -1.64 -36.89
N GLU A 461 -13.76 -1.32 -37.89
CA GLU A 461 -13.38 -2.21 -38.99
C GLU A 461 -12.49 -3.38 -38.59
N THR A 462 -11.51 -3.24 -37.68
CA THR A 462 -10.65 -4.37 -37.24
C THR A 462 -11.42 -5.31 -36.32
N ALA A 463 -12.25 -4.76 -35.43
CA ALA A 463 -13.18 -5.55 -34.62
C ALA A 463 -14.22 -6.28 -35.49
N ALA A 464 -14.74 -5.62 -36.55
CA ALA A 464 -15.65 -6.25 -37.52
C ALA A 464 -14.94 -7.17 -38.54
N ALA A 465 -13.63 -7.03 -38.74
CA ALA A 465 -12.83 -7.88 -39.64
C ALA A 465 -12.38 -9.18 -38.99
N ALA A 466 -12.13 -9.19 -37.67
CA ALA A 466 -11.85 -10.41 -36.93
C ALA A 466 -13.00 -11.44 -37.03
N ASP A 467 -14.24 -10.96 -37.19
CA ASP A 467 -15.43 -11.80 -37.32
C ASP A 467 -15.94 -11.92 -38.76
N ARG A 468 -15.23 -11.34 -39.74
CA ARG A 468 -15.34 -11.74 -41.15
C ARG A 468 -14.66 -13.09 -41.34
N GLY A 469 -15.21 -14.13 -40.70
CA GLY A 469 -15.07 -15.48 -41.19
C GLY A 469 -15.35 -15.46 -42.70
N LYS A 470 -14.45 -16.05 -43.48
CA LYS A 470 -14.41 -16.08 -44.95
C LYS A 470 -15.61 -16.80 -45.60
N ASP A 471 -16.79 -16.77 -44.98
CA ASP A 471 -18.01 -17.27 -45.60
C ASP A 471 -18.46 -16.23 -46.64
N LYS A 472 -18.08 -16.53 -47.89
CA LYS A 472 -18.58 -15.91 -49.12
C LYS A 472 -20.06 -16.23 -49.39
N ASP A 473 -20.75 -16.84 -48.43
CA ASP A 473 -22.17 -17.14 -48.54
C ASP A 473 -22.93 -15.98 -47.90
N ASP A 474 -23.59 -15.22 -48.76
CA ASP A 474 -24.40 -14.03 -48.48
C ASP A 474 -25.70 -14.37 -47.72
N GLY A 475 -25.64 -15.35 -46.81
CA GLY A 475 -26.75 -15.91 -46.05
C GLY A 475 -27.64 -14.82 -45.47
N THR A 476 -28.73 -14.56 -46.17
CA THR A 476 -29.48 -13.30 -46.20
C THR A 476 -30.63 -13.32 -45.20
N SER A 477 -30.52 -14.10 -44.13
CA SER A 477 -31.59 -14.12 -43.14
C SER A 477 -31.62 -12.78 -42.39
N PRO A 478 -32.79 -12.13 -42.25
CA PRO A 478 -32.91 -10.88 -41.51
C PRO A 478 -32.34 -10.97 -40.08
N ALA A 479 -32.48 -12.13 -39.43
CA ALA A 479 -31.94 -12.40 -38.10
C ALA A 479 -30.40 -12.41 -38.07
N ALA A 480 -29.74 -12.98 -39.08
CA ALA A 480 -28.27 -12.94 -39.18
C ALA A 480 -27.76 -11.52 -39.44
N ARG A 481 -28.52 -10.71 -40.18
CA ARG A 481 -28.18 -9.29 -40.41
C ARG A 481 -28.28 -8.48 -39.12
N GLU A 482 -29.37 -8.65 -38.37
CA GLU A 482 -29.58 -7.97 -37.09
C GLU A 482 -28.53 -8.38 -36.05
N ALA A 483 -28.20 -9.67 -35.96
CA ALA A 483 -27.13 -10.14 -35.07
C ALA A 483 -25.77 -9.52 -35.41
N ARG A 484 -25.41 -9.46 -36.70
CA ARG A 484 -24.18 -8.79 -37.17
C ARG A 484 -24.18 -7.29 -36.86
N GLU A 485 -25.32 -6.63 -36.96
CA GLU A 485 -25.48 -5.22 -36.62
C GLU A 485 -25.26 -4.99 -35.12
N ARG A 486 -25.92 -5.79 -34.25
CA ARG A 486 -25.70 -5.74 -32.79
C ARG A 486 -24.25 -5.97 -32.40
N PHE A 487 -23.58 -6.98 -32.98
CA PHE A 487 -22.17 -7.22 -32.71
C PHE A 487 -21.27 -6.08 -33.16
N ARG A 488 -21.59 -5.40 -34.28
CA ARG A 488 -20.85 -4.21 -34.72
C ARG A 488 -21.07 -3.03 -33.78
N GLU A 489 -22.30 -2.82 -33.31
CA GLU A 489 -22.61 -1.79 -32.33
C GLU A 489 -21.89 -2.04 -31.00
N GLU A 490 -21.92 -3.26 -30.48
CA GLU A 490 -21.18 -3.66 -29.27
C GLU A 490 -19.67 -3.50 -29.44
N ALA A 491 -19.11 -3.92 -30.59
CA ALA A 491 -17.70 -3.73 -30.89
C ALA A 491 -17.31 -2.25 -30.99
N ALA A 492 -18.15 -1.42 -31.60
CA ALA A 492 -17.93 0.02 -31.69
C ALA A 492 -18.00 0.69 -30.32
N ALA A 493 -18.96 0.29 -29.47
CA ALA A 493 -19.09 0.76 -28.10
C ALA A 493 -17.87 0.38 -27.26
N ASN A 494 -17.40 -0.87 -27.36
CA ASN A 494 -16.19 -1.33 -26.68
C ASN A 494 -14.94 -0.55 -27.16
N ALA A 495 -14.79 -0.34 -28.47
CA ALA A 495 -13.69 0.48 -29.00
C ALA A 495 -13.73 1.94 -28.53
N GLU A 496 -14.93 2.52 -28.33
CA GLU A 496 -15.07 3.84 -27.71
C GLU A 496 -14.66 3.83 -26.23
N LEU A 497 -15.07 2.81 -25.48
CA LEU A 497 -14.68 2.63 -24.07
C LEU A 497 -13.17 2.47 -23.92
N SER A 498 -12.52 1.66 -24.76
CA SER A 498 -11.06 1.51 -24.75
C SER A 498 -10.35 2.84 -25.10
N ARG A 499 -10.84 3.61 -26.09
CA ARG A 499 -10.29 4.94 -26.38
C ARG A 499 -10.43 5.92 -25.22
N ARG A 500 -11.58 5.93 -24.54
CA ARG A 500 -11.80 6.74 -23.33
C ARG A 500 -10.87 6.30 -22.19
N GLY A 501 -10.72 4.99 -21.99
CA GLY A 501 -9.81 4.42 -20.99
C GLY A 501 -8.35 4.81 -21.22
N ALA A 502 -7.87 4.70 -22.45
CA ALA A 502 -6.51 5.11 -22.82
C ALA A 502 -6.29 6.62 -22.63
N ALA A 503 -7.24 7.45 -23.08
CA ALA A 503 -7.19 8.91 -22.88
C ALA A 503 -7.18 9.27 -21.39
N ARG A 504 -7.99 8.60 -20.58
CA ARG A 504 -8.05 8.79 -19.13
C ARG A 504 -6.74 8.37 -18.45
N LEU A 505 -6.15 7.25 -18.85
CA LEU A 505 -4.85 6.79 -18.32
C LEU A 505 -3.75 7.83 -18.59
N ARG A 506 -3.70 8.42 -19.79
CA ARG A 506 -2.76 9.50 -20.13
C ARG A 506 -2.96 10.74 -19.25
N GLN A 507 -4.21 11.18 -19.09
CA GLN A 507 -4.54 12.34 -18.25
C GLN A 507 -4.15 12.12 -16.79
N LEU A 508 -4.46 10.94 -16.24
CA LEU A 508 -4.12 10.58 -14.87
C LEU A 508 -2.60 10.50 -14.68
N THR A 509 -1.88 9.94 -15.65
CA THR A 509 -0.43 9.83 -15.58
C THR A 509 0.23 11.21 -15.62
N ALA A 510 -0.21 12.11 -16.52
CA ALA A 510 0.26 13.49 -16.57
C ALA A 510 0.00 14.22 -15.25
N HIS A 511 -1.23 14.14 -14.71
CA HIS A 511 -1.57 14.75 -13.42
C HIS A 511 -0.77 14.14 -12.26
N ALA A 512 -0.50 12.84 -12.29
CA ALA A 512 0.32 12.17 -11.29
C ALA A 512 1.78 12.66 -11.33
N MET A 513 2.37 12.80 -12.52
CA MET A 513 3.70 13.38 -12.69
C MET A 513 3.77 14.83 -12.19
N ASP A 514 2.79 15.68 -12.56
CA ASP A 514 2.73 17.07 -12.07
C ASP A 514 2.67 17.15 -10.54
N LYS A 515 1.91 16.22 -9.92
CA LYS A 515 1.80 16.12 -8.46
C LYS A 515 3.11 15.66 -7.83
N GLU A 516 3.83 14.72 -8.44
CA GLU A 516 5.14 14.27 -7.98
C GLU A 516 6.20 15.36 -8.13
N GLU A 517 6.20 16.11 -9.24
CA GLU A 517 7.05 17.28 -9.42
C GLU A 517 6.74 18.37 -8.40
N ALA A 518 5.46 18.64 -8.12
CA ALA A 518 5.05 19.59 -7.09
C ALA A 518 5.54 19.14 -5.70
N ARG A 519 5.48 17.84 -5.40
CA ARG A 519 6.05 17.26 -4.19
C ARG A 519 7.57 17.44 -4.14
N LYS A 520 8.30 17.09 -5.19
CA LYS A 520 9.76 17.29 -5.29
C LYS A 520 10.14 18.77 -5.16
N ARG A 521 9.36 19.69 -5.74
CA ARG A 521 9.54 21.15 -5.56
C ARG A 521 9.29 21.58 -4.11
N ALA A 522 8.28 21.02 -3.46
CA ALA A 522 8.00 21.30 -2.05
C ALA A 522 9.11 20.76 -1.14
N GLU A 523 9.60 19.54 -1.40
CA GLU A 523 10.72 18.92 -0.66
C GLU A 523 12.01 19.74 -0.81
N ARG A 524 12.33 20.20 -2.02
CA ARG A 524 13.46 21.13 -2.25
C ARG A 524 13.29 22.43 -1.47
N ARG A 525 12.10 23.03 -1.46
CA ARG A 525 11.81 24.25 -0.68
C ARG A 525 11.91 24.03 0.83
N THR A 526 11.47 22.87 1.34
CA THR A 526 11.60 22.55 2.77
C THR A 526 13.06 22.29 3.14
N PHE A 527 13.83 21.66 2.25
CA PHE A 527 15.26 21.46 2.46
C PHE A 527 15.99 22.80 2.55
N ASP A 528 15.65 23.76 1.69
CA ASP A 528 16.18 25.12 1.77
C ASP A 528 15.75 25.83 3.06
N ALA A 529 14.51 25.67 3.50
CA ALA A 529 14.04 26.27 4.75
C ALA A 529 14.75 25.69 5.99
N PHE A 530 14.96 24.37 6.03
CA PHE A 530 15.75 23.73 7.09
C PHE A 530 17.25 24.09 7.01
N GLY A 531 17.79 24.22 5.80
CA GLY A 531 19.13 24.72 5.55
C GLY A 531 19.31 26.15 6.06
N PHE A 532 18.37 27.04 5.75
CA PHE A 532 18.32 28.40 6.30
C PHE A 532 18.15 28.41 7.81
N GLY A 533 17.32 27.53 8.37
CA GLY A 533 17.18 27.39 9.82
C GLY A 533 18.50 27.01 10.50
N ARG A 534 19.21 26.00 9.97
CA ARG A 534 20.53 25.59 10.46
C ARG A 534 21.57 26.70 10.31
N LEU A 535 21.61 27.37 9.16
CA LEU A 535 22.50 28.50 8.93
C LEU A 535 22.22 29.65 9.92
N SER A 536 20.94 29.93 10.18
CA SER A 536 20.51 30.96 11.14
C SER A 536 20.94 30.63 12.58
N VAL A 537 20.84 29.36 12.98
CA VAL A 537 21.30 28.89 14.29
C VAL A 537 22.82 28.99 14.42
N VAL A 538 23.56 28.61 13.37
CA VAL A 538 25.04 28.72 13.35
C VAL A 538 25.48 30.18 13.40
N ILE A 539 24.89 31.05 12.58
CA ILE A 539 25.18 32.50 12.59
C ILE A 539 24.79 33.12 13.94
N GLY A 540 23.60 32.78 14.46
CA GLY A 540 23.14 33.24 15.77
C GLY A 540 24.09 32.81 16.89
N GLY A 541 24.51 31.54 16.90
CA GLY A 541 25.49 31.01 17.84
C GLY A 541 26.84 31.71 17.73
N ALA A 542 27.35 31.93 16.51
CA ALA A 542 28.58 32.67 16.26
C ALA A 542 28.50 34.12 16.75
N CYS A 543 27.37 34.81 16.53
CA CYS A 543 27.14 36.16 17.03
C CYS A 543 27.10 36.21 18.57
N VAL A 544 26.49 35.22 19.23
CA VAL A 544 26.48 35.12 20.70
C VAL A 544 27.89 34.89 21.23
N VAL A 545 28.65 33.95 20.65
CA VAL A 545 30.05 33.70 21.04
C VAL A 545 30.91 34.94 20.83
N ALA A 546 30.81 35.60 19.67
CA ALA A 546 31.53 36.84 19.39
C ALA A 546 31.18 37.95 20.39
N ARG A 547 29.89 38.07 20.77
CA ARG A 547 29.44 39.03 21.78
C ARG A 547 30.01 38.71 23.17
N VAL A 548 30.04 37.44 23.57
CA VAL A 548 30.66 37.00 24.83
C VAL A 548 32.15 37.33 24.83
N VAL A 549 32.89 37.02 23.76
CA VAL A 549 34.34 37.31 23.64
C VAL A 549 34.63 38.81 23.68
N LEU A 550 33.80 39.64 23.03
CA LEU A 550 33.93 41.10 23.11
C LEU A 550 33.64 41.59 24.53
N TRP A 551 32.60 41.07 25.17
CA TRP A 551 32.20 41.46 26.52
C TRP A 551 33.25 41.06 27.57
N THR A 552 33.79 39.84 27.47
CA THR A 552 34.88 39.38 28.36
C THR A 552 36.16 40.17 28.14
N ASN A 553 36.52 40.54 26.90
CA ASN A 553 37.66 41.41 26.64
C ASN A 553 37.49 42.82 27.22
N VAL A 554 36.29 43.40 27.12
CA VAL A 554 35.99 44.70 27.74
C VAL A 554 36.11 44.62 29.26
N TRP A 555 35.53 43.59 29.87
CA TRP A 555 35.66 43.35 31.31
C TRP A 555 37.10 43.12 31.74
N PHE A 556 37.85 42.33 30.98
CA PHE A 556 39.25 42.04 31.27
C PHE A 556 40.11 43.31 31.22
N ARG A 557 39.92 44.17 30.22
CA ARG A 557 40.60 45.49 30.14
C ARG A 557 40.19 46.41 31.28
N TRP A 558 38.92 46.39 31.68
CA TRP A 558 38.43 47.18 32.81
C TRP A 558 39.04 46.70 34.13
N TRP A 559 39.11 45.38 34.32
CA TRP A 559 39.72 44.75 35.49
C TRP A 559 41.22 45.03 35.57
N PHE A 560 41.94 44.98 34.45
CA PHE A 560 43.35 45.38 34.39
C PHE A 560 43.56 46.88 34.62
N ALA A 561 42.66 47.74 34.14
CA ALA A 561 42.75 49.18 34.39
C ALA A 561 42.53 49.50 35.88
N ILE A 562 41.55 48.85 36.52
CA ILE A 562 41.27 49.02 37.95
C ILE A 562 42.38 48.38 38.80
N GLY A 563 42.78 47.15 38.49
CA GLY A 563 43.85 46.45 39.20
C GLY A 563 45.21 47.16 39.04
N GLY A 564 45.52 47.66 37.85
CA GLY A 564 46.70 48.48 37.61
C GLY A 564 46.64 49.82 38.35
N GLY A 565 45.48 50.48 38.38
CA GLY A 565 45.26 51.71 39.15
C GLY A 565 45.45 51.49 40.66
N LEU A 566 44.87 50.42 41.21
CA LEU A 566 45.05 50.03 42.61
C LEU A 566 46.50 49.64 42.91
N GLY A 567 47.17 48.92 42.01
CA GLY A 567 48.57 48.57 42.16
C GLY A 567 49.49 49.79 42.22
N VAL A 568 49.28 50.79 41.35
CA VAL A 568 50.01 52.07 41.39
C VAL A 568 49.71 52.85 42.67
N LEU A 569 48.46 52.82 43.15
CA LEU A 569 48.05 53.52 44.37
C LEU A 569 48.66 52.87 45.62
N VAL A 570 48.66 51.54 45.71
CA VAL A 570 49.32 50.78 46.79
C VAL A 570 50.84 50.97 46.73
N TRP A 571 51.45 50.91 45.54
CA TRP A 571 52.88 51.18 45.37
C TRP A 571 53.24 52.61 45.76
N GLY A 572 52.43 53.60 45.37
CA GLY A 572 52.58 55.00 45.77
C GLY A 572 52.46 55.19 47.27
N LEU A 573 51.45 54.60 47.92
CA LEU A 573 51.29 54.63 49.38
C LEU A 573 52.47 53.97 50.11
N ALA A 574 52.97 52.84 49.60
CA ALA A 574 54.12 52.15 50.19
C ALA A 574 55.43 52.95 50.03
N HIS A 575 55.62 53.68 48.93
CA HIS A 575 56.85 54.42 48.68
C HIS A 575 56.85 55.84 49.27
N PHE A 576 55.70 56.51 49.30
CA PHE A 576 55.58 57.87 49.83
C PHE A 576 55.19 57.89 51.31
N GLY A 577 54.33 56.98 51.77
CA GLY A 577 53.90 56.94 53.18
C GLY A 577 55.00 56.48 54.15
N VAL A 578 55.97 55.68 53.68
CA VAL A 578 57.08 55.19 54.52
C VAL A 578 58.19 56.23 54.69
N LYS A 579 58.30 57.21 53.79
CA LYS A 579 59.30 58.28 53.93
C LYS A 579 58.90 59.27 55.01
N ASP A 580 57.64 59.73 55.00
CA ASP A 580 57.17 60.71 55.99
C ASP A 580 57.01 60.12 57.40
N MET A 581 56.70 58.82 57.53
CA MET A 581 56.63 58.16 58.84
C MET A 581 58.00 57.86 59.45
N LYS A 582 59.05 57.74 58.62
CA LYS A 582 60.41 57.53 59.13
C LYS A 582 61.02 58.84 59.65
N ASP A 583 60.72 59.95 58.97
CA ASP A 583 61.15 61.28 59.40
C ASP A 583 60.36 61.75 60.65
N ALA A 584 59.08 61.37 60.79
CA ALA A 584 58.29 61.65 62.00
C ALA A 584 58.64 60.76 63.21
N ALA A 585 59.27 59.60 63.01
CA ALA A 585 59.70 58.71 64.09
C ALA A 585 61.09 59.10 64.65
N GLU A 586 61.93 59.78 63.87
CA GLU A 586 63.25 60.24 64.33
C GLU A 586 63.20 61.55 65.14
N GLU A 587 62.12 62.35 65.05
CA GLU A 587 61.94 63.58 65.89
C GLU A 587 61.21 63.35 67.24
N GLY A 588 60.69 62.15 67.52
CA GLY A 588 59.93 61.84 68.75
C GLY A 588 60.64 61.00 69.81
N GLY A 589 61.94 60.73 69.64
CA GLY A 589 62.67 59.66 70.35
C GLY A 589 63.52 60.06 71.56
N GLU A 590 63.36 61.25 72.12
CA GLU A 590 64.04 61.67 73.36
C GLU A 590 62.99 62.12 74.38
N ASP A 591 62.39 61.17 75.12
CA ASP A 591 61.84 61.32 76.47
C ASP A 591 60.73 60.29 76.75
N ALA A 592 61.11 59.03 76.97
CA ALA A 592 60.27 58.07 77.72
C ALA A 592 61.08 56.86 78.16
N GLY A 593 62.06 57.09 79.02
CA GLY A 593 62.60 56.05 79.89
C GLY A 593 61.65 55.78 81.06
N ALA A 594 61.57 54.51 81.46
CA ALA A 594 61.06 53.99 82.72
C ALA A 594 59.55 53.77 82.88
N ALA A 595 59.12 52.52 82.75
CA ALA A 595 58.43 51.81 83.83
C ALA A 595 58.20 50.31 83.49
N ALA A 596 58.78 49.44 84.34
CA ALA A 596 58.23 48.20 84.91
C ALA A 596 57.43 47.24 84.00
N ALA A 597 57.90 46.02 83.72
CA ALA A 597 57.98 44.89 84.63
C ALA A 597 56.64 44.50 85.29
N ALA A 598 56.02 43.39 84.85
CA ALA A 598 55.62 42.23 85.67
C ALA A 598 54.49 41.39 85.03
N GLY A 599 54.68 40.06 85.07
CA GLY A 599 53.62 39.03 85.05
C GLY A 599 53.11 38.61 83.66
N GLY A 600 53.01 37.34 83.28
CA GLY A 600 53.10 36.09 84.02
C GLY A 600 51.96 35.14 83.58
N GLY A 601 52.30 33.94 83.09
CA GLY A 601 51.41 32.77 82.90
C GLY A 601 50.36 32.89 81.77
N GLY A 602 49.94 31.86 81.06
CA GLY A 602 50.15 30.41 81.12
C GLY A 602 49.12 29.71 80.20
N GLY A 603 49.36 28.44 79.84
CA GLY A 603 48.42 27.52 79.17
C GLY A 603 48.36 27.69 77.63
N ALA A 604 48.73 26.77 76.74
CA ALA A 604 48.64 25.30 76.67
C ALA A 604 47.20 24.75 76.77
N HIS A 605 46.57 24.46 75.62
CA HIS A 605 46.13 23.13 75.11
C HIS A 605 44.97 23.24 74.07
N PRO A 606 44.60 22.16 73.32
CA PRO A 606 44.17 22.19 71.93
C PRO A 606 42.74 21.64 71.76
N HIS A 607 42.25 21.53 70.53
CA HIS A 607 41.30 20.52 69.99
C HIS A 607 40.92 21.00 68.57
N GLU A 608 41.23 20.27 67.48
CA GLU A 608 40.40 19.19 66.87
C GLU A 608 38.93 19.64 66.77
N GLU A 609 38.39 19.89 65.57
CA GLU A 609 38.11 18.93 64.47
C GLU A 609 38.27 19.54 63.07
#